data_AF-A0A381XM20-F1
#
_entry.id   AF-A0A381XM20-F1
#
_cell.length_a   1.000
_cell.length_b   1.000
_cell.length_c   1.000
_cell.angle_alpha   90.00
_cell.angle_beta   90.00
_cell.angle_gamma   90.00
#
_symmetry.space_group_name_H-M   'P 1'
#
loop_
_entity.id
_entity.type
_entity.pdbx_description
1 polymer ?
#
loop_
_entity_poly.entity_id
_entity_poly.type
_entity_poly.pdbx_seq_one_letter_code
_entity_poly.pdbx_strand_id
1 'polypeptide(L)'
;GFDPDLGCIDCEGNEYVHYSRPKALASCWGAIGDLDWIDNDDNVPTVLFHGTADPIVPFNSGFPFTIDIALPIVYGSNLINDRLNEMGILNELYAEEGLLHEYWGTVNGNWIGGPNEYFEQIKSDAFLFLYHRLDSNEITIVYQSEWNLLGLPLDVEDASYTALFPESIEGTLFSFNSGYISETYLTFGEGFWLRFPVSGSTTIVGAPVNALTISLYEGWNLISGITNPMNVSDIQDPDEIIIPGTVYRFTPQGYSNADILEPGRGYWIRTNNTGNITIEN
;
A
#
# COMPACT_ATOMS: atom_id res chain seq x y z
N GLY A 1 11.61 -37.13 3.04
CA GLY A 1 11.16 -37.74 4.30
C GLY A 1 9.74 -37.31 4.48
N PHE A 2 8.80 -38.26 4.54
CA PHE A 2 7.35 -37.98 4.49
C PHE A 2 6.66 -38.10 5.86
N ASP A 3 7.43 -38.03 6.93
CA ASP A 3 6.90 -38.06 8.30
C ASP A 3 7.82 -37.19 9.16
N PRO A 4 7.46 -35.94 9.49
CA PRO A 4 8.17 -35.21 10.51
C PRO A 4 7.92 -35.91 11.85
N ASP A 5 8.98 -36.23 12.60
CA ASP A 5 8.93 -36.93 13.91
C ASP A 5 8.00 -36.28 14.97
N LEU A 6 7.43 -35.11 14.65
CA LEU A 6 6.53 -34.31 15.47
C LEU A 6 5.06 -34.34 14.98
N GLY A 7 4.72 -35.16 13.99
CA GLY A 7 3.36 -35.17 13.42
C GLY A 7 3.05 -33.93 12.58
N CYS A 8 1.80 -33.80 12.13
CA CYS A 8 1.41 -32.64 11.31
C CYS A 8 1.16 -31.40 12.19
N ILE A 9 1.59 -30.23 11.71
CA ILE A 9 1.50 -28.95 12.44
C ILE A 9 0.07 -28.60 12.89
N ASP A 10 -0.93 -29.02 12.11
CA ASP A 10 -2.36 -28.78 12.36
C ASP A 10 -3.07 -29.98 13.01
N CYS A 11 -2.34 -31.03 13.42
CA CYS A 11 -2.88 -32.29 13.93
C CYS A 11 -2.79 -32.44 15.46
N GLU A 12 -2.27 -31.45 16.16
CA GLU A 12 -1.91 -31.54 17.58
C GLU A 12 -3.12 -31.31 18.52
N GLY A 13 -3.64 -32.41 19.07
CA GLY A 13 -4.12 -32.54 20.45
C GLY A 13 -5.46 -31.93 20.86
N ASN A 14 -6.12 -31.12 20.03
CA ASN A 14 -7.46 -30.57 20.34
C ASN A 14 -8.40 -30.61 19.11
N GLU A 15 -9.69 -30.32 19.32
CA GLU A 15 -10.71 -30.32 18.25
C GLU A 15 -10.79 -28.97 17.51
N TYR A 16 -9.88 -28.02 17.78
CA TYR A 16 -9.87 -26.72 17.13
C TYR A 16 -9.28 -26.86 15.73
N VAL A 17 -10.16 -26.80 14.73
CA VAL A 17 -9.78 -26.78 13.32
C VAL A 17 -9.13 -25.45 12.99
N HIS A 18 -7.81 -25.44 12.81
CA HIS A 18 -7.05 -24.28 12.34
C HIS A 18 -6.22 -24.64 11.12
N TYR A 19 -5.63 -23.61 10.52
CA TYR A 19 -4.62 -23.76 9.49
C TYR A 19 -3.42 -22.91 9.88
N SER A 20 -2.25 -23.53 10.07
CA SER A 20 -1.05 -22.85 10.55
C SER A 20 -0.32 -22.02 9.49
N ARG A 21 -0.81 -22.02 8.24
CA ARG A 21 -0.20 -21.22 7.18
C ARG A 21 -0.43 -19.73 7.44
N PRO A 22 0.64 -18.92 7.50
CA PRO A 22 0.52 -17.48 7.71
C PRO A 22 -0.21 -16.81 6.54
N LYS A 23 -0.90 -15.70 6.85
CA LYS A 23 -1.59 -14.86 5.85
C LYS A 23 -0.65 -14.01 5.01
N ALA A 24 0.52 -13.68 5.57
CA ALA A 24 1.60 -12.98 4.90
C ALA A 24 2.89 -13.17 5.72
N LEU A 25 4.04 -12.92 5.09
CA LEU A 25 5.37 -13.02 5.69
C LEU A 25 6.11 -11.70 5.55
N ALA A 26 6.86 -11.33 6.59
CA ALA A 26 7.88 -10.29 6.51
C ALA A 26 9.25 -10.95 6.71
N SER A 27 10.08 -10.93 5.67
CA SER A 27 11.41 -11.50 5.65
C SER A 27 12.46 -10.41 5.82
N CYS A 28 13.22 -10.50 6.89
CA CYS A 28 14.27 -9.54 7.22
C CYS A 28 15.63 -10.19 6.97
N TRP A 29 16.31 -9.77 5.88
CA TRP A 29 17.69 -10.18 5.50
C TRP A 29 17.92 -11.70 5.54
N GLY A 30 16.92 -12.44 5.06
CA GLY A 30 16.89 -13.89 5.03
C GLY A 30 17.43 -14.50 3.73
N ALA A 31 17.65 -15.81 3.77
CA ALA A 31 17.98 -16.64 2.61
C ALA A 31 17.42 -18.06 2.78
N ILE A 32 17.21 -18.76 1.66
CA ILE A 32 16.77 -20.17 1.63
C ILE A 32 17.82 -21.05 0.96
N GLY A 33 17.80 -22.35 1.26
CA GLY A 33 18.78 -23.31 0.73
C GLY A 33 18.49 -23.75 -0.70
N ASP A 34 17.24 -23.64 -1.15
CA ASP A 34 16.78 -24.04 -2.48
C ASP A 34 15.59 -23.17 -2.90
N LEU A 35 15.61 -22.65 -4.13
CA LEU A 35 14.51 -21.85 -4.68
C LEU A 35 13.31 -22.71 -5.05
N ASP A 36 13.52 -24.01 -5.30
CA ASP A 36 12.43 -24.96 -5.61
C ASP A 36 11.55 -25.27 -4.40
N TRP A 37 11.91 -24.79 -3.20
CA TRP A 37 11.01 -24.82 -2.03
C TRP A 37 9.84 -23.83 -2.15
N ILE A 38 9.91 -22.88 -3.08
CA ILE A 38 8.79 -22.01 -3.45
C ILE A 38 8.22 -22.55 -4.75
N ASP A 39 7.02 -23.10 -4.70
CA ASP A 39 6.37 -23.73 -5.84
C ASP A 39 4.91 -23.24 -6.05
N ASN A 40 4.17 -23.91 -6.93
CA ASN A 40 2.80 -23.49 -7.29
C ASN A 40 1.76 -23.78 -6.19
N ASP A 41 2.11 -24.57 -5.17
CA ASP A 41 1.27 -24.77 -3.99
C ASP A 41 1.46 -23.64 -2.95
N ASP A 42 2.46 -22.78 -3.17
CA ASP A 42 2.70 -21.56 -2.41
C ASP A 42 1.90 -20.36 -2.93
N ASN A 43 1.47 -19.52 -1.99
CA ASN A 43 0.61 -18.35 -2.25
C ASN A 43 0.66 -17.34 -1.10
N VAL A 44 1.63 -17.47 -0.18
CA VAL A 44 1.72 -16.58 0.97
C VAL A 44 2.42 -15.29 0.51
N PRO A 45 1.73 -14.13 0.54
CA PRO A 45 2.36 -12.87 0.18
C PRO A 45 3.56 -12.59 1.08
N THR A 46 4.66 -12.10 0.51
CA THR A 46 5.91 -11.90 1.26
C THR A 46 6.53 -10.53 0.97
N VAL A 47 6.79 -9.74 2.02
CA VAL A 47 7.64 -8.55 1.93
C VAL A 47 9.06 -8.87 2.37
N LEU A 48 10.06 -8.38 1.64
CA LEU A 48 11.48 -8.67 1.84
C LEU A 48 12.27 -7.37 2.05
N PHE A 49 13.11 -7.35 3.08
CA PHE A 49 14.00 -6.23 3.40
C PHE A 49 15.46 -6.70 3.41
N HIS A 50 16.35 -6.08 2.64
CA HIS A 50 17.75 -6.56 2.53
C HIS A 50 18.71 -5.45 2.07
N GLY A 51 19.85 -5.30 2.73
CA GLY A 51 20.95 -4.45 2.26
C GLY A 51 21.75 -5.13 1.14
N THR A 52 22.01 -4.46 0.01
CA THR A 52 22.64 -5.13 -1.14
C THR A 52 24.11 -5.47 -0.96
N ALA A 53 24.77 -4.92 0.06
CA ALA A 53 26.17 -5.18 0.42
C ALA A 53 26.32 -6.05 1.69
N ASP A 54 25.29 -6.84 2.03
CA ASP A 54 25.27 -7.72 3.19
C ASP A 54 26.39 -8.80 3.15
N PRO A 55 27.36 -8.76 4.09
CA PRO A 55 28.46 -9.73 4.14
C PRO A 55 28.11 -11.00 4.96
N ILE A 56 26.97 -11.02 5.65
CA ILE A 56 26.56 -12.08 6.57
C ILE A 56 25.60 -13.05 5.87
N VAL A 57 24.57 -12.51 5.22
CA VAL A 57 23.62 -13.27 4.41
C VAL A 57 23.64 -12.67 3.00
N PRO A 58 23.95 -13.44 1.94
CA PRO A 58 24.10 -12.86 0.62
C PRO A 58 22.75 -12.39 0.06
N PHE A 59 22.68 -11.16 -0.44
CA PHE A 59 21.49 -10.62 -1.12
C PHE A 59 21.07 -11.43 -2.37
N ASN A 60 22.07 -11.91 -3.13
CA ASN A 60 21.88 -12.77 -4.30
C ASN A 60 22.03 -14.25 -3.90
N SER A 61 23.19 -14.84 -4.18
CA SER A 61 23.54 -16.17 -3.71
C SER A 61 24.99 -16.20 -3.26
N GLY A 62 25.29 -17.10 -2.32
CA GLY A 62 26.63 -17.23 -1.77
C GLY A 62 26.65 -18.04 -0.49
N PHE A 63 27.80 -18.04 0.16
CA PHE A 63 27.95 -18.67 1.47
C PHE A 63 27.49 -17.71 2.56
N PRO A 64 26.58 -18.12 3.45
CA PRO A 64 26.23 -17.32 4.62
C PRO A 64 27.30 -17.49 5.71
N PHE A 65 27.44 -16.48 6.58
CA PHE A 65 28.33 -16.49 7.74
C PHE A 65 29.80 -16.83 7.41
N THR A 66 30.37 -16.17 6.39
CA THR A 66 31.68 -16.49 5.78
C THR A 66 32.91 -16.38 6.70
N ILE A 67 32.75 -16.00 7.97
CA ILE A 67 33.81 -15.98 8.97
C ILE A 67 33.90 -17.38 9.61
N ASP A 68 34.95 -18.12 9.27
CA ASP A 68 35.40 -19.37 9.90
C ASP A 68 34.58 -20.67 9.66
N ILE A 69 33.42 -20.63 8.99
CA ILE A 69 32.66 -21.84 8.58
C ILE A 69 32.07 -21.67 7.17
N ALA A 70 32.36 -22.59 6.26
CA ALA A 70 31.69 -22.65 4.95
C ALA A 70 30.42 -23.49 5.05
N LEU A 71 29.27 -22.84 5.18
CA LEU A 71 27.96 -23.46 5.03
C LEU A 71 27.63 -23.68 3.54
N PRO A 72 26.57 -24.44 3.19
CA PRO A 72 26.12 -24.55 1.80
C PRO A 72 25.76 -23.18 1.20
N ILE A 73 25.73 -23.10 -0.13
CA ILE A 73 25.23 -21.91 -0.83
C ILE A 73 23.75 -21.72 -0.47
N VAL A 74 23.39 -20.48 -0.20
CA VAL A 74 22.00 -20.04 0.00
C VAL A 74 21.63 -18.97 -1.02
N TYR A 75 20.33 -18.74 -1.18
CA TYR A 75 19.72 -17.76 -2.08
C TYR A 75 18.97 -16.73 -1.23
N GLY A 76 19.43 -15.48 -1.28
CA GLY A 76 18.86 -14.36 -0.54
C GLY A 76 17.72 -13.67 -1.27
N SER A 77 17.30 -12.54 -0.69
CA SER A 77 16.06 -11.85 -1.03
C SER A 77 15.90 -11.49 -2.50
N ASN A 78 16.97 -11.19 -3.25
CA ASN A 78 16.83 -10.88 -4.68
C ASN A 78 16.30 -12.08 -5.47
N LEU A 79 16.91 -13.24 -5.26
CA LEU A 79 16.55 -14.46 -5.99
C LEU A 79 15.25 -15.08 -5.45
N ILE A 80 14.97 -14.88 -4.16
CA ILE A 80 13.66 -15.22 -3.58
C ILE A 80 12.56 -14.37 -4.22
N ASN A 81 12.76 -13.05 -4.35
CA ASN A 81 11.84 -12.14 -5.03
C ASN A 81 11.60 -12.55 -6.49
N ASP A 82 12.65 -12.84 -7.24
CA ASP A 82 12.53 -13.32 -8.62
C ASP A 82 11.68 -14.60 -8.69
N ARG A 83 11.92 -15.55 -7.77
CA ARG A 83 11.15 -16.78 -7.70
C ARG A 83 9.69 -16.57 -7.32
N LEU A 84 9.39 -15.66 -6.38
CA LEU A 84 8.02 -15.30 -6.02
C LEU A 84 7.28 -14.68 -7.22
N ASN A 85 7.95 -13.79 -7.96
CA ASN A 85 7.41 -13.20 -9.18
C ASN A 85 7.13 -14.26 -10.27
N GLU A 86 8.03 -15.22 -10.46
CA GLU A 86 7.83 -16.34 -11.40
C GLU A 86 6.58 -17.17 -11.06
N MET A 87 6.32 -17.40 -9.76
CA MET A 87 5.16 -18.15 -9.28
C MET A 87 3.88 -17.31 -9.19
N GLY A 88 3.94 -16.01 -9.51
CA GLY A 88 2.80 -15.11 -9.37
C GLY A 88 2.37 -14.89 -7.92
N ILE A 89 3.28 -15.08 -6.97
CA ILE A 89 3.05 -14.85 -5.55
C ILE A 89 3.33 -13.38 -5.26
N LEU A 90 2.35 -12.70 -4.69
CA LEU A 90 2.44 -11.29 -4.32
C LEU A 90 3.63 -11.03 -3.39
N ASN A 91 4.51 -10.12 -3.79
CA ASN A 91 5.72 -9.83 -3.05
C ASN A 91 6.22 -8.41 -3.27
N GLU A 92 6.92 -7.89 -2.27
CA GLU A 92 7.57 -6.59 -2.28
C GLU A 92 9.02 -6.73 -1.83
N LEU A 93 9.96 -6.09 -2.52
CA LEU A 93 11.38 -6.12 -2.16
C LEU A 93 11.91 -4.70 -1.94
N TYR A 94 12.35 -4.44 -0.72
CA TYR A 94 13.09 -3.26 -0.30
C TYR A 94 14.59 -3.61 -0.24
N ALA A 95 15.29 -3.31 -1.33
CA ALA A 95 16.70 -3.60 -1.52
C ALA A 95 17.55 -2.32 -1.39
N GLU A 96 18.06 -2.04 -0.19
CA GLU A 96 18.78 -0.80 0.08
C GLU A 96 20.22 -0.86 -0.46
N GLU A 97 20.53 0.00 -1.43
CA GLU A 97 21.78 -0.07 -2.20
C GLU A 97 23.02 0.28 -1.36
N GLY A 98 23.96 -0.65 -1.26
CA GLY A 98 25.23 -0.46 -0.55
C GLY A 98 25.12 -0.61 0.97
N LEU A 99 23.93 -0.90 1.48
CA LEU A 99 23.69 -1.13 2.90
C LEU A 99 24.09 -2.55 3.31
N LEU A 100 24.52 -2.70 4.57
CA LEU A 100 25.00 -3.96 5.15
C LEU A 100 23.86 -4.77 5.79
N HIS A 101 24.18 -5.90 6.45
CA HIS A 101 23.20 -6.77 7.14
C HIS A 101 22.28 -5.99 8.07
N GLU A 102 22.84 -5.20 9.00
CA GLU A 102 22.09 -4.52 10.07
C GLU A 102 21.84 -3.03 9.82
N TYR A 103 21.38 -2.70 8.61
CA TYR A 103 21.26 -1.31 8.16
C TYR A 103 20.22 -0.45 8.90
N TRP A 104 19.37 -1.05 9.75
CA TRP A 104 18.37 -0.38 10.58
C TRP A 104 18.91 0.26 11.88
N GLY A 105 20.23 0.44 11.99
CA GLY A 105 20.85 1.15 13.11
C GLY A 105 21.32 0.27 14.26
N THR A 106 21.46 -1.03 14.02
CA THR A 106 22.14 -1.93 14.97
C THR A 106 23.49 -2.39 14.43
N VAL A 107 24.38 -2.78 15.34
CA VAL A 107 25.63 -3.48 15.02
C VAL A 107 25.76 -4.66 15.97
N ASN A 108 25.68 -5.87 15.45
CA ASN A 108 25.54 -7.14 16.14
C ASN A 108 24.45 -7.09 17.23
N GLY A 109 23.27 -6.60 16.88
CA GLY A 109 22.13 -6.42 17.77
C GLY A 109 22.27 -5.31 18.82
N ASN A 110 23.37 -4.53 18.79
CA ASN A 110 23.57 -3.41 19.71
C ASN A 110 23.09 -2.08 19.08
N TRP A 111 22.24 -1.35 19.80
CA TRP A 111 21.67 -0.06 19.41
C TRP A 111 22.62 1.11 19.66
N ILE A 112 23.78 1.12 19.00
CA ILE A 112 24.73 2.22 19.14
C ILE A 112 24.22 3.41 18.30
N GLY A 113 23.61 4.39 18.96
CA GLY A 113 22.97 5.54 18.30
C GLY A 113 21.46 5.41 18.12
N GLY A 114 20.89 4.26 18.50
CA GLY A 114 19.45 3.99 18.39
C GLY A 114 19.01 3.58 16.97
N PRO A 115 17.70 3.40 16.76
CA PRO A 115 17.16 3.17 15.43
C PRO A 115 17.41 4.38 14.53
N ASN A 116 17.61 4.12 13.25
CA ASN A 116 17.71 5.13 12.21
C ASN A 116 16.44 5.15 11.35
N GLU A 117 16.44 5.92 10.26
CA GLU A 117 15.30 6.05 9.35
C GLU A 117 14.87 4.71 8.73
N TYR A 118 15.81 3.82 8.43
CA TYR A 118 15.51 2.50 7.86
C TYR A 118 14.76 1.59 8.83
N PHE A 119 15.00 1.72 10.15
CA PHE A 119 14.20 0.98 11.14
C PHE A 119 12.72 1.37 11.08
N GLU A 120 12.46 2.67 10.98
CA GLU A 120 11.09 3.18 10.91
C GLU A 120 10.42 2.80 9.58
N GLN A 121 11.17 2.85 8.47
CA GLN A 121 10.72 2.35 7.16
C GLN A 121 10.34 0.86 7.23
N ILE A 122 11.27 -0.03 7.63
CA ILE A 122 11.02 -1.49 7.71
C ILE A 122 9.80 -1.77 8.60
N LYS A 123 9.70 -1.11 9.75
CA LYS A 123 8.57 -1.27 10.67
C LYS A 123 7.25 -0.84 10.02
N SER A 124 7.23 0.30 9.34
CA SER A 124 6.04 0.84 8.67
C SER A 124 5.60 -0.06 7.52
N ASP A 125 6.52 -0.38 6.61
CA ASP A 125 6.25 -1.15 5.40
C ASP A 125 5.84 -2.59 5.76
N ALA A 126 6.54 -3.24 6.70
CA ALA A 126 6.12 -4.56 7.18
C ALA A 126 4.75 -4.51 7.87
N PHE A 127 4.47 -3.49 8.68
CA PHE A 127 3.18 -3.33 9.32
C PHE A 127 2.06 -3.18 8.28
N LEU A 128 2.22 -2.26 7.32
CA LEU A 128 1.23 -2.01 6.27
C LEU A 128 0.99 -3.26 5.43
N PHE A 129 2.07 -3.90 4.95
CA PHE A 129 1.98 -5.12 4.16
C PHE A 129 1.20 -6.22 4.89
N LEU A 130 1.47 -6.44 6.19
CA LEU A 130 0.76 -7.45 6.97
C LEU A 130 -0.68 -7.02 7.29
N TYR A 131 -0.88 -5.75 7.65
CA TYR A 131 -2.17 -5.20 8.02
C TYR A 131 -3.17 -5.28 6.87
N HIS A 132 -2.73 -4.98 5.64
CA HIS A 132 -3.53 -5.10 4.43
C HIS A 132 -4.08 -6.51 4.18
N ARG A 133 -3.50 -7.56 4.78
CA ARG A 133 -4.01 -8.95 4.67
C ARG A 133 -4.96 -9.32 5.80
N LEU A 134 -4.95 -8.57 6.88
CA LEU A 134 -5.81 -8.79 8.04
C LEU A 134 -7.08 -7.96 7.95
N ASP A 135 -6.96 -6.72 7.48
CA ASP A 135 -8.03 -5.74 7.43
C ASP A 135 -8.10 -5.15 6.02
N SER A 136 -8.82 -5.87 5.15
CA SER A 136 -9.06 -5.50 3.76
C SER A 136 -10.55 -5.21 3.57
N ASN A 137 -10.87 -4.06 2.99
CA ASN A 137 -12.21 -3.71 2.55
C ASN A 137 -12.31 -3.74 1.03
N GLU A 138 -13.53 -3.96 0.54
CA GLU A 138 -13.86 -3.86 -0.88
C GLU A 138 -14.85 -2.71 -1.08
N ILE A 139 -14.52 -1.75 -1.94
CA ILE A 139 -15.40 -0.63 -2.30
C ILE A 139 -15.66 -0.66 -3.79
N THR A 140 -16.94 -0.81 -4.16
CA THR A 140 -17.38 -0.69 -5.55
C THR A 140 -17.59 0.79 -5.91
N ILE A 141 -16.81 1.27 -6.87
CA ILE A 141 -16.94 2.62 -7.42
C ILE A 141 -17.70 2.53 -8.74
N VAL A 142 -18.86 3.16 -8.78
CA VAL A 142 -19.69 3.29 -9.99
C VAL A 142 -19.31 4.58 -10.72
N TYR A 143 -18.97 4.46 -12.00
CA TYR A 143 -18.64 5.58 -12.88
C TYR A 143 -19.59 5.65 -14.08
N GLN A 144 -19.68 6.84 -14.66
CA GLN A 144 -20.47 7.10 -15.85
C GLN A 144 -19.57 7.19 -17.09
N SER A 145 -20.15 7.03 -18.28
CA SER A 145 -19.47 7.43 -19.51
C SER A 145 -19.06 8.89 -19.43
N GLU A 146 -17.96 9.24 -20.09
CA GLU A 146 -17.33 10.55 -20.05
C GLU A 146 -16.61 10.82 -18.73
N TRP A 147 -16.54 12.08 -18.31
CA TRP A 147 -15.72 12.55 -17.20
C TRP A 147 -16.37 12.25 -15.84
N ASN A 148 -15.56 11.77 -14.90
CA ASN A 148 -15.96 11.51 -13.52
C ASN A 148 -14.95 12.15 -12.57
N LEU A 149 -15.44 12.63 -11.42
CA LEU A 149 -14.60 13.00 -10.29
C LEU A 149 -14.50 11.84 -9.32
N LEU A 150 -13.29 11.30 -9.18
CA LEU A 150 -12.98 10.12 -8.39
C LEU A 150 -11.89 10.43 -7.36
N GLY A 151 -11.66 9.49 -6.46
CA GLY A 151 -10.60 9.53 -5.46
C GLY A 151 -10.22 8.14 -4.99
N LEU A 152 -9.21 8.06 -4.13
CA LEU A 152 -8.69 6.78 -3.61
C LEU A 152 -9.20 6.54 -2.18
N PRO A 153 -10.17 5.64 -1.96
CA PRO A 153 -10.79 5.46 -0.65
C PRO A 153 -10.10 4.42 0.25
N LEU A 154 -9.18 3.63 -0.29
CA LEU A 154 -8.52 2.52 0.38
C LEU A 154 -7.02 2.59 0.12
N ASP A 155 -6.24 2.15 1.08
CA ASP A 155 -4.79 1.91 0.94
C ASP A 155 -4.56 0.67 0.09
N VAL A 156 -4.08 0.88 -1.13
CA VAL A 156 -3.95 -0.14 -2.17
C VAL A 156 -2.48 -0.36 -2.51
N GLU A 157 -2.16 -1.57 -2.96
CA GLU A 157 -0.79 -1.92 -3.35
C GLU A 157 -0.33 -1.20 -4.62
N ASP A 158 -1.22 -1.13 -5.62
CA ASP A 158 -0.96 -0.43 -6.88
C ASP A 158 -2.01 0.65 -7.09
N ALA A 159 -1.61 1.89 -6.82
CA ALA A 159 -2.45 3.08 -7.00
C ALA A 159 -2.47 3.58 -8.46
N SER A 160 -1.90 2.85 -9.43
CA SER A 160 -1.97 3.23 -10.83
C SER A 160 -3.42 3.20 -11.32
N TYR A 161 -3.84 4.24 -12.07
CA TYR A 161 -5.24 4.30 -12.50
C TYR A 161 -5.60 3.17 -13.48
N THR A 162 -4.62 2.61 -14.19
CA THR A 162 -4.83 1.47 -15.09
C THR A 162 -5.06 0.16 -14.33
N ALA A 163 -4.46 -0.01 -13.14
CA ALA A 163 -4.75 -1.14 -12.27
C ALA A 163 -6.12 -0.99 -11.60
N LEU A 164 -6.42 0.20 -11.07
CA LEU A 164 -7.67 0.47 -10.35
C LEU A 164 -8.89 0.60 -11.27
N PHE A 165 -8.71 1.20 -12.45
CA PHE A 165 -9.76 1.52 -13.41
C PHE A 165 -9.36 1.06 -14.82
N PRO A 166 -9.28 -0.25 -15.08
CA PRO A 166 -8.78 -0.81 -16.35
C PRO A 166 -9.66 -0.46 -17.57
N GLU A 167 -10.91 -0.07 -17.37
CA GLU A 167 -11.83 0.37 -18.43
C GLU A 167 -11.76 1.88 -18.74
N SER A 168 -10.90 2.63 -18.03
CA SER A 168 -10.72 4.06 -18.29
C SER A 168 -10.01 4.32 -19.62
N ILE A 169 -10.12 5.55 -20.12
CA ILE A 169 -9.40 5.98 -21.31
C ILE A 169 -7.96 6.33 -20.90
N GLU A 170 -6.98 5.68 -21.52
CA GLU A 170 -5.56 5.91 -21.27
C GLU A 170 -5.19 7.40 -21.43
N GLY A 171 -4.38 7.92 -20.51
CA GLY A 171 -3.90 9.30 -20.52
C GLY A 171 -4.96 10.34 -20.12
N THR A 172 -6.01 9.93 -19.40
CA THR A 172 -7.09 10.84 -18.98
C THR A 172 -7.22 11.05 -17.48
N LEU A 173 -6.26 10.58 -16.68
CA LEU A 173 -6.19 10.90 -15.26
C LEU A 173 -5.60 12.31 -15.07
N PHE A 174 -6.37 13.20 -14.44
CA PHE A 174 -5.90 14.56 -14.14
C PHE A 174 -6.17 14.98 -12.70
N SER A 175 -5.14 15.42 -11.99
CA SER A 175 -5.25 16.17 -10.73
C SER A 175 -5.46 17.66 -11.02
N PHE A 176 -5.71 18.46 -9.97
CA PHE A 176 -5.81 19.91 -10.10
C PHE A 176 -4.89 20.63 -9.12
N ASN A 177 -3.99 21.46 -9.66
CA ASN A 177 -3.21 22.43 -8.91
C ASN A 177 -2.99 23.67 -9.78
N SER A 178 -3.80 24.71 -9.56
CA SER A 178 -3.82 25.94 -10.40
C SER A 178 -4.04 25.68 -11.90
N GLY A 179 -4.49 24.48 -12.26
CA GLY A 179 -4.55 23.94 -13.61
C GLY A 179 -4.62 22.41 -13.56
N TYR A 180 -4.98 21.78 -14.67
CA TYR A 180 -5.00 20.31 -14.75
C TYR A 180 -3.59 19.77 -15.01
N ILE A 181 -3.20 18.78 -14.21
CA ILE A 181 -1.92 18.09 -14.32
C ILE A 181 -2.21 16.64 -14.67
N SER A 182 -1.52 16.11 -15.69
CA SER A 182 -1.67 14.70 -16.08
C SER A 182 -0.96 13.82 -15.06
N GLU A 183 -1.64 12.78 -14.61
CA GLU A 183 -1.13 11.87 -13.58
C GLU A 183 -1.16 10.41 -14.09
N THR A 184 -0.44 9.53 -13.41
CA THR A 184 -0.51 8.07 -13.64
C THR A 184 -0.91 7.28 -12.40
N TYR A 185 -0.85 7.92 -11.23
CA TYR A 185 -1.19 7.33 -9.93
C TYR A 185 -2.22 8.20 -9.23
N LEU A 186 -3.07 7.57 -8.42
CA LEU A 186 -3.93 8.27 -7.49
C LEU A 186 -3.20 8.48 -6.16
N THR A 187 -3.38 9.65 -5.56
CA THR A 187 -2.83 10.00 -4.25
C THR A 187 -3.97 10.16 -3.24
N PHE A 188 -3.77 9.73 -1.99
CA PHE A 188 -4.76 9.92 -0.93
C PHE A 188 -5.14 11.38 -0.75
N GLY A 189 -6.44 11.61 -0.57
CA GLY A 189 -6.98 12.95 -0.27
C GLY A 189 -7.06 13.88 -1.46
N GLU A 190 -6.41 13.54 -2.57
CA GLU A 190 -6.57 14.25 -3.84
C GLU A 190 -7.78 13.70 -4.61
N GLY A 191 -8.50 14.59 -5.28
CA GLY A 191 -9.52 14.20 -6.24
C GLY A 191 -8.97 14.27 -7.66
N PHE A 192 -9.49 13.40 -8.53
CA PHE A 192 -9.01 13.25 -9.90
C PHE A 192 -10.17 13.27 -10.88
N TRP A 193 -9.93 13.87 -12.04
CA TRP A 193 -10.72 13.60 -13.23
C TRP A 193 -10.24 12.34 -13.89
N LEU A 194 -11.18 11.48 -14.28
CA LEU A 194 -10.91 10.30 -15.10
C LEU A 194 -12.05 10.11 -16.09
N ARG A 195 -11.71 9.75 -17.34
CA ARG A 195 -12.70 9.59 -18.42
C ARG A 195 -12.91 8.13 -18.76
N PHE A 196 -14.16 7.75 -18.96
CA PHE A 196 -14.55 6.39 -19.35
C PHE A 196 -15.31 6.41 -20.68
N PRO A 197 -15.15 5.37 -21.54
CA PRO A 197 -15.88 5.28 -22.80
C PRO A 197 -17.36 4.92 -22.60
N VAL A 198 -17.68 4.21 -21.51
CA VAL A 198 -19.03 3.76 -21.14
C VAL A 198 -19.21 3.81 -19.62
N SER A 199 -20.46 3.86 -19.15
CA SER A 199 -20.76 3.72 -17.72
C SER A 199 -20.47 2.30 -17.24
N GLY A 200 -20.01 2.15 -16.01
CA GLY A 200 -19.60 0.87 -15.44
C GLY A 200 -19.25 0.98 -13.96
N SER A 201 -18.49 0.02 -13.47
CA SER A 201 -17.99 0.02 -12.09
C SER A 201 -16.69 -0.76 -11.98
N THR A 202 -15.85 -0.37 -11.03
CA THR A 202 -14.71 -1.15 -10.57
C THR A 202 -14.88 -1.47 -9.09
N THR A 203 -14.25 -2.55 -8.61
CA THR A 203 -14.13 -2.83 -7.18
C THR A 203 -12.68 -2.63 -6.78
N ILE A 204 -12.45 -1.69 -5.87
CA ILE A 204 -11.14 -1.46 -5.27
C ILE A 204 -11.06 -2.29 -3.99
N VAL A 205 -9.95 -3.00 -3.81
CA VAL A 205 -9.64 -3.79 -2.61
C VAL A 205 -8.38 -3.23 -1.99
N GLY A 206 -8.41 -3.00 -0.67
CA GLY A 206 -7.28 -2.42 0.06
C GLY A 206 -7.59 -2.23 1.53
N ALA A 207 -6.63 -1.74 2.31
CA ALA A 207 -6.84 -1.48 3.72
C ALA A 207 -7.65 -0.20 3.96
N PRO A 208 -8.44 -0.14 5.04
CA PRO A 208 -9.19 1.05 5.38
C PRO A 208 -8.27 2.20 5.81
N VAL A 209 -8.51 3.38 5.24
CA VAL A 209 -7.97 4.66 5.69
C VAL A 209 -8.95 5.25 6.71
N ASN A 210 -8.48 5.39 7.96
CA ASN A 210 -9.30 5.88 9.07
C ASN A 210 -9.07 7.36 9.40
N ALA A 211 -7.92 7.92 9.01
CA ALA A 211 -7.61 9.32 9.18
C ALA A 211 -6.66 9.79 8.07
N LEU A 212 -6.81 11.03 7.62
CA LEU A 212 -5.99 11.64 6.59
C LEU A 212 -5.89 13.15 6.80
N THR A 213 -4.68 13.68 6.68
CA THR A 213 -4.44 15.14 6.64
C THR A 213 -4.17 15.58 5.21
N ILE A 214 -4.90 16.58 4.75
CA ILE A 214 -4.85 17.08 3.37
C ILE A 214 -4.37 18.53 3.39
N SER A 215 -3.33 18.81 2.61
CA SER A 215 -2.83 20.17 2.39
C SER A 215 -3.66 20.85 1.31
N LEU A 216 -4.24 22.00 1.63
CA LEU A 216 -5.05 22.81 0.72
C LEU A 216 -4.35 24.14 0.40
N TYR A 217 -4.56 24.65 -0.80
CA TYR A 217 -4.07 25.95 -1.25
C TYR A 217 -5.21 26.96 -1.31
N GLU A 218 -4.92 28.25 -1.12
CA GLU A 218 -5.92 29.30 -1.33
C GLU A 218 -6.62 29.15 -2.69
N GLY A 219 -7.96 29.15 -2.70
CA GLY A 219 -8.76 28.99 -3.91
C GLY A 219 -9.42 27.62 -4.01
N TRP A 220 -9.54 27.09 -5.22
CA TRP A 220 -10.20 25.81 -5.46
C TRP A 220 -9.22 24.65 -5.33
N ASN A 221 -9.61 23.63 -4.57
CA ASN A 221 -8.89 22.39 -4.40
C ASN A 221 -9.79 21.23 -4.81
N LEU A 222 -9.18 20.19 -5.38
CA LEU A 222 -9.88 18.97 -5.74
C LEU A 222 -9.44 17.86 -4.80
N ILE A 223 -10.34 17.41 -3.93
CA ILE A 223 -10.06 16.47 -2.84
C ILE A 223 -10.89 15.19 -2.96
N SER A 224 -10.53 14.18 -2.18
CA SER A 224 -11.34 12.98 -1.98
C SER A 224 -11.41 12.57 -0.51
N GLY A 225 -12.43 11.77 -0.16
CA GLY A 225 -12.64 11.26 1.21
C GLY A 225 -11.91 9.95 1.50
N ILE A 226 -12.09 9.46 2.72
CA ILE A 226 -11.51 8.20 3.23
C ILE A 226 -12.48 7.01 3.03
N THR A 227 -12.22 5.88 3.72
CA THR A 227 -12.95 4.62 3.51
C THR A 227 -14.41 4.65 3.92
N ASN A 228 -14.76 5.39 4.96
CA ASN A 228 -16.14 5.52 5.41
C ASN A 228 -16.72 6.86 4.97
N PRO A 229 -18.03 6.92 4.69
CA PRO A 229 -18.71 8.19 4.43
C PRO A 229 -18.56 9.15 5.62
N MET A 230 -18.17 10.39 5.34
CA MET A 230 -18.01 11.45 6.35
C MET A 230 -18.91 12.63 6.03
N ASN A 231 -19.54 13.26 7.03
CA ASN A 231 -20.21 14.54 6.80
C ASN A 231 -19.18 15.67 6.62
N VAL A 232 -19.43 16.57 5.68
CA VAL A 232 -18.59 17.75 5.46
C VAL A 232 -18.47 18.63 6.72
N SER A 233 -19.48 18.60 7.60
CA SER A 233 -19.44 19.30 8.89
C SER A 233 -18.44 18.74 9.89
N ASP A 234 -17.98 17.50 9.68
CA ASP A 234 -17.12 16.78 10.62
C ASP A 234 -15.63 16.90 10.25
N ILE A 235 -15.32 17.58 9.13
CA ILE A 235 -13.95 17.90 8.71
C ILE A 235 -13.30 18.79 9.78
N GLN A 236 -12.14 18.39 10.26
CA GLN A 236 -11.34 19.16 11.19
C GLN A 236 -10.57 20.25 10.43
N ASP A 237 -10.99 21.50 10.61
CA ASP A 237 -10.41 22.68 9.97
C ASP A 237 -10.05 23.73 11.06
N PRO A 238 -8.91 23.53 11.77
CA PRO A 238 -8.56 24.35 12.94
C PRO A 238 -8.27 25.82 12.59
N ASP A 239 -7.89 26.09 11.35
CA ASP A 239 -7.59 27.44 10.85
C ASP A 239 -8.78 28.11 10.16
N GLU A 240 -9.94 27.44 10.14
CA GLU A 240 -11.19 27.89 9.49
C GLU A 240 -10.97 28.36 8.03
N ILE A 241 -10.17 27.60 7.29
CA ILE A 241 -9.79 27.95 5.91
C ILE A 241 -10.87 27.57 4.89
N ILE A 242 -11.73 26.60 5.17
CA ILE A 242 -12.81 26.16 4.27
C ILE A 242 -13.88 27.25 4.18
N ILE A 243 -14.25 27.63 2.96
CA ILE A 243 -15.39 28.52 2.74
C ILE A 243 -16.69 27.70 2.85
N PRO A 244 -17.61 28.01 3.79
CA PRO A 244 -18.82 27.21 3.99
C PRO A 244 -19.69 27.11 2.73
N GLY A 245 -20.27 25.93 2.49
CA GLY A 245 -21.16 25.69 1.34
C GLY A 245 -20.46 25.65 -0.02
N THR A 246 -19.14 25.39 -0.03
CA THR A 246 -18.33 25.29 -1.25
C THR A 246 -17.85 23.88 -1.58
N VAL A 247 -18.40 22.85 -0.91
CA VAL A 247 -18.10 21.46 -1.22
C VAL A 247 -19.04 20.96 -2.31
N TYR A 248 -18.50 20.77 -3.52
CA TYR A 248 -19.27 20.38 -4.69
C TYR A 248 -18.85 19.02 -5.22
N ARG A 249 -19.84 18.17 -5.51
CA ARG A 249 -19.66 16.97 -6.33
C ARG A 249 -20.02 17.25 -7.78
N PHE A 250 -19.46 16.45 -8.68
CA PHE A 250 -19.86 16.43 -10.08
C PHE A 250 -20.71 15.19 -10.39
N THR A 251 -21.83 15.37 -11.09
CA THR A 251 -22.64 14.29 -11.66
C THR A 251 -22.90 14.58 -13.15
N PRO A 252 -23.50 13.65 -13.91
CA PRO A 252 -23.92 13.94 -15.27
C PRO A 252 -24.91 15.11 -15.42
N GLN A 253 -25.56 15.53 -14.32
CA GLN A 253 -26.44 16.70 -14.29
C GLN A 253 -25.69 18.01 -13.98
N GLY A 254 -24.36 17.94 -13.75
CA GLY A 254 -23.49 19.05 -13.42
C GLY A 254 -23.08 19.08 -11.94
N TYR A 255 -22.70 20.26 -11.47
CA TYR A 255 -22.25 20.46 -10.08
C TYR A 255 -23.42 20.60 -9.12
N SER A 256 -23.30 19.97 -7.96
CA SER A 256 -24.23 20.14 -6.83
C SER A 256 -23.46 20.14 -5.51
N ASN A 257 -23.98 20.80 -4.48
CA ASN A 257 -23.40 20.71 -3.15
C ASN A 257 -23.43 19.27 -2.64
N ALA A 258 -22.43 18.91 -1.86
CA ALA A 258 -22.36 17.63 -1.16
C ALA A 258 -22.27 17.88 0.35
N ASP A 259 -23.12 17.19 1.09
CA ASP A 259 -23.09 17.20 2.57
C ASP A 259 -22.27 16.04 3.13
N ILE A 260 -22.00 15.02 2.29
CA ILE A 260 -21.28 13.81 2.64
C ILE A 260 -20.19 13.56 1.59
N LEU A 261 -18.97 13.33 2.09
CA LEU A 261 -17.86 12.79 1.33
C LEU A 261 -18.02 11.27 1.26
N GLU A 262 -18.41 10.78 0.10
CA GLU A 262 -18.59 9.35 -0.18
C GLU A 262 -17.26 8.75 -0.63
N PRO A 263 -16.93 7.54 -0.17
CA PRO A 263 -15.72 6.84 -0.59
C PRO A 263 -15.63 6.71 -2.12
N GLY A 264 -14.44 6.97 -2.66
CA GLY A 264 -14.14 6.81 -4.09
C GLY A 264 -14.61 7.96 -4.99
N ARG A 265 -15.19 9.02 -4.42
CA ARG A 265 -15.61 10.22 -5.17
C ARG A 265 -14.65 11.39 -4.94
N GLY A 266 -14.52 12.22 -5.97
CA GLY A 266 -13.81 13.50 -5.91
C GLY A 266 -14.77 14.67 -5.66
N TYR A 267 -14.29 15.69 -4.96
CA TYR A 267 -15.04 16.86 -4.54
C TYR A 267 -14.22 18.13 -4.72
N TRP A 268 -14.86 19.17 -5.27
CA TRP A 268 -14.30 20.52 -5.21
C TRP A 268 -14.56 21.13 -3.85
N ILE A 269 -13.56 21.78 -3.29
CA ILE A 269 -13.67 22.57 -2.06
C ILE A 269 -12.95 23.90 -2.27
N ARG A 270 -13.51 24.99 -1.73
CA ARG A 270 -12.88 26.31 -1.82
C ARG A 270 -12.36 26.74 -0.46
N THR A 271 -11.13 27.24 -0.43
CA THR A 271 -10.51 27.78 0.79
C THR A 271 -10.14 29.24 0.62
N ASN A 272 -10.04 29.96 1.75
CA ASN A 272 -9.67 31.37 1.84
C ASN A 272 -8.16 31.61 2.03
N ASN A 273 -7.40 30.57 2.39
CA ASN A 273 -5.96 30.57 2.64
C ASN A 273 -5.39 29.15 2.39
N THR A 274 -4.07 29.06 2.30
CA THR A 274 -3.35 27.77 2.35
C THR A 274 -3.29 27.26 3.79
N GLY A 275 -3.51 25.96 3.99
CA GLY A 275 -3.45 25.30 5.29
C GLY A 275 -3.84 23.83 5.18
N ASN A 276 -4.04 23.18 6.33
CA ASN A 276 -4.31 21.75 6.39
C ASN A 276 -5.69 21.49 6.99
N ILE A 277 -6.35 20.44 6.49
CA ILE A 277 -7.56 19.88 7.10
C ILE A 277 -7.31 18.42 7.45
N THR A 278 -8.06 17.90 8.42
CA THR A 278 -8.03 16.48 8.78
C THR A 278 -9.42 15.86 8.65
N ILE A 279 -9.46 14.69 8.02
CA ILE A 279 -10.64 13.84 7.88
C ILE A 279 -10.35 12.59 8.70
N GLU A 280 -11.18 12.25 9.68
CA GLU A 280 -11.03 11.07 10.54
C GLU A 280 -12.39 10.47 10.90
N ASN A 281 -12.44 9.14 11.06
CA ASN A 281 -13.64 8.40 11.47
C ASN A 281 -13.81 8.32 12.98
#